data_AF-A0A4S1Z9K8-F1
#
_entry.id   AF-A0A4S1Z9K8-F1
#
_cell.length_a   1.000
_cell.length_b   1.000
_cell.length_c   1.000
_cell.angle_alpha   90.00
_cell.angle_beta   90.00
_cell.angle_gamma   90.00
#
_symmetry.space_group_name_H-M   'P 1'
#
loop_
_entity.id
_entity.type
_entity.pdbx_description
1 polymer ?
#
loop_
_entity_poly.entity_id
_entity_poly.type
_entity_poly.pdbx_seq_one_letter_code
_entity_poly.pdbx_strand_id
1 'polypeptide(L)'
;MRTYSPEILSETSAVLKGYALRGSDEIARQGFQYWSSWGAGAKDGSRAAGSNAKEVVVNGQRISYTLSDLQPSTTYYYRTFVETASGTVYGEEQSFTTPTATAIDNVDASDEAPTVVAIYNLQGKRLTEPCQGINIIRYSDGTVKKVMKK
;
A
#
# COMPACT_ATOMS: atom_id res chain seq x y z
N MET A 1 14.60 -13.98 -12.16
CA MET A 1 13.78 -12.90 -11.58
C MET A 1 12.69 -13.53 -10.76
N ARG A 2 12.15 -12.85 -9.74
CA ARG A 2 11.05 -13.40 -8.94
C ARG A 2 9.96 -12.35 -8.75
N THR A 3 8.73 -12.79 -8.89
CA THR A 3 7.55 -12.00 -8.53
C THR A 3 7.01 -12.59 -7.23
N TYR A 4 6.88 -11.78 -6.19
CA TYR A 4 6.35 -12.23 -4.89
C TYR A 4 4.85 -11.98 -4.82
N SER A 5 4.13 -12.71 -3.96
CA SER A 5 2.72 -12.41 -3.66
C SER A 5 2.52 -10.95 -3.26
N PRO A 6 1.39 -10.33 -3.65
CA PRO A 6 1.16 -8.92 -3.39
C PRO A 6 0.62 -8.72 -1.97
N GLU A 7 0.69 -7.50 -1.49
CA GLU A 7 0.03 -7.09 -0.25
C GLU A 7 -1.19 -6.26 -0.61
N ILE A 8 -2.39 -6.74 -0.28
CA ILE A 8 -3.64 -6.02 -0.53
C ILE A 8 -3.79 -4.97 0.57
N LEU A 9 -3.84 -3.69 0.19
CA LEU A 9 -4.00 -2.58 1.15
C LEU A 9 -5.48 -2.19 1.30
N SER A 10 -6.22 -2.17 0.20
CA SER A 10 -7.66 -1.86 0.18
C SER A 10 -8.37 -2.50 -1.01
N GLU A 11 -9.69 -2.25 -1.13
CA GLU A 11 -10.50 -2.56 -2.30
C GLU A 11 -10.02 -1.91 -3.61
N THR A 12 -9.21 -0.85 -3.51
CA THR A 12 -8.71 -0.07 -4.65
C THR A 12 -7.18 -0.01 -4.74
N SER A 13 -6.45 -0.69 -3.86
CA SER A 13 -4.98 -0.63 -3.85
C SER A 13 -4.27 -1.89 -3.36
N ALA A 14 -3.10 -2.15 -3.94
CA ALA A 14 -2.25 -3.28 -3.58
C ALA A 14 -0.76 -2.98 -3.86
N VAL A 15 0.13 -3.52 -3.04
CA VAL A 15 1.58 -3.42 -3.23
C VAL A 15 2.10 -4.65 -3.99
N LEU A 16 2.73 -4.41 -5.13
CA LEU A 16 3.48 -5.41 -5.88
C LEU A 16 4.92 -5.46 -5.37
N LYS A 17 5.46 -6.66 -5.22
CA LYS A 17 6.84 -6.88 -4.76
C LYS A 17 7.57 -7.82 -5.70
N GLY A 18 8.82 -7.52 -5.98
CA GLY A 18 9.60 -8.26 -6.98
C GLY A 18 11.10 -8.17 -6.76
N TYR A 19 11.81 -9.11 -7.36
CA TYR A 19 13.26 -9.11 -7.44
C TYR A 19 13.72 -9.15 -8.90
N ALA A 20 14.32 -8.05 -9.33
CA ALA A 20 14.96 -7.93 -10.63
C ALA A 20 16.43 -8.37 -10.51
N LEU A 21 16.86 -9.28 -11.38
CA LEU A 21 18.26 -9.66 -11.45
C LEU A 21 18.96 -8.75 -12.46
N ARG A 22 20.07 -8.10 -12.06
CA ARG A 22 21.01 -7.54 -13.02
C ARG A 22 21.76 -8.70 -13.67
N GLY A 23 21.53 -8.90 -14.97
CA GLY A 23 22.36 -9.75 -15.80
C GLY A 23 23.69 -9.07 -16.13
N SER A 24 24.41 -9.61 -17.11
CA SER A 24 25.61 -8.99 -17.67
C SER A 24 25.30 -7.77 -18.55
N ASP A 25 24.12 -7.77 -19.18
CA ASP A 25 23.66 -6.66 -20.02
C ASP A 25 23.14 -5.49 -19.18
N GLU A 26 23.29 -4.28 -19.73
CA GLU A 26 22.68 -3.08 -19.16
C GLU A 26 21.15 -3.20 -19.18
N ILE A 27 20.53 -2.87 -18.05
CA ILE A 27 19.07 -2.81 -17.92
C ILE A 27 18.58 -1.50 -18.53
N ALA A 28 17.80 -1.59 -19.61
CA ALA A 28 17.14 -0.45 -20.23
C ALA A 28 15.86 -0.06 -19.47
N ARG A 29 15.01 -1.04 -19.14
CA ARG A 29 13.80 -0.86 -18.34
C ARG A 29 13.59 -2.05 -17.40
N GLN A 30 13.00 -1.81 -16.24
CA GLN A 30 12.56 -2.88 -15.36
C GLN A 30 11.37 -2.42 -14.53
N GLY A 31 10.58 -3.37 -14.03
CA GLY A 31 9.47 -3.07 -13.14
C GLY A 31 8.41 -4.16 -13.15
N PHE A 32 7.15 -3.75 -13.17
CA PHE A 32 6.00 -4.64 -13.18
C PHE A 32 5.12 -4.41 -14.40
N GLN A 33 4.58 -5.50 -14.92
CA GLN A 33 3.49 -5.47 -15.88
C GLN A 33 2.25 -6.07 -15.18
N TYR A 34 1.08 -5.44 -15.32
CA TYR A 34 -0.15 -5.87 -14.68
C TYR A 34 -1.39 -5.68 -15.57
N TRP A 35 -2.41 -6.52 -15.38
CA TRP A 35 -3.67 -6.47 -16.12
C TRP A 35 -4.82 -7.04 -15.28
N SER A 36 -6.04 -6.58 -15.51
CA SER A 36 -7.24 -7.19 -14.92
C SER A 36 -7.67 -8.41 -15.75
N SER A 37 -8.37 -9.37 -15.13
CA SER A 37 -9.02 -10.48 -15.85
C SER A 37 -10.07 -9.99 -16.86
N TRP A 38 -10.56 -8.76 -16.66
CA TRP A 38 -11.48 -8.04 -17.52
C TRP A 38 -10.82 -6.79 -18.10
N GLY A 39 -9.65 -6.94 -18.72
CA GLY A 39 -8.99 -5.82 -19.40
C GLY A 39 -9.99 -5.06 -20.29
N ALA A 40 -9.92 -3.73 -20.34
CA ALA A 40 -10.78 -2.92 -21.22
C ALA A 40 -10.60 -3.39 -22.68
N GLY A 41 -11.45 -4.30 -23.14
CA GLY A 41 -11.31 -5.02 -24.41
C GLY A 41 -11.64 -6.52 -24.37
N ALA A 42 -11.60 -7.17 -23.21
CA ALA A 42 -11.93 -8.58 -23.05
C ALA A 42 -13.45 -8.80 -23.03
N LYS A 43 -14.05 -9.03 -24.21
CA LYS A 43 -15.47 -9.38 -24.36
C LYS A 43 -15.76 -10.87 -24.04
N ASP A 44 -14.71 -11.68 -23.81
CA ASP A 44 -14.77 -13.14 -23.96
C ASP A 44 -14.00 -13.90 -22.85
N GLY A 45 -13.82 -13.31 -21.66
CA GLY A 45 -13.20 -14.00 -20.52
C GLY A 45 -11.72 -14.40 -20.71
N SER A 46 -11.05 -13.88 -21.75
CA SER A 46 -9.67 -14.21 -22.06
C SER A 46 -8.68 -13.39 -21.23
N ARG A 47 -7.78 -14.10 -20.52
CA ARG A 47 -6.63 -13.52 -19.79
C ARG A 47 -5.64 -12.95 -20.81
N ALA A 48 -5.68 -11.63 -21.06
CA ALA A 48 -4.77 -11.01 -22.01
C ALA A 48 -3.46 -10.56 -21.36
N ALA A 49 -2.49 -11.47 -21.22
CA ALA A 49 -1.12 -11.17 -20.75
C ALA A 49 -0.23 -10.43 -21.78
N GLY A 50 -0.80 -9.91 -22.87
CA GLY A 50 -0.03 -9.44 -24.03
C GLY A 50 -0.38 -8.06 -24.57
N SER A 51 -1.67 -7.72 -24.73
CA SER A 51 -2.05 -6.52 -25.50
C SER A 51 -2.57 -5.35 -24.66
N ASN A 52 -3.01 -5.59 -23.41
CA ASN A 52 -3.61 -4.56 -22.54
C ASN A 52 -2.88 -4.42 -21.20
N ALA A 53 -1.70 -4.99 -21.10
CA ALA A 53 -0.98 -5.07 -19.86
C ALA A 53 -0.23 -3.77 -19.61
N LYS A 54 -0.58 -3.11 -18.50
CA LYS A 54 -0.02 -1.83 -18.07
C LYS A 54 1.36 -2.08 -17.48
N GLU A 55 2.30 -1.19 -17.76
CA GLU A 55 3.66 -1.27 -17.22
C GLU A 55 3.91 -0.17 -16.20
N VAL A 56 4.67 -0.50 -15.18
CA VAL A 56 5.19 0.44 -14.20
C VAL A 56 6.69 0.23 -14.12
N VAL A 57 7.46 1.28 -14.42
CA VAL A 57 8.92 1.22 -14.37
C VAL A 57 9.38 1.53 -12.95
N VAL A 58 10.13 0.60 -12.36
CA VAL A 58 10.67 0.72 -11.00
C VAL A 58 12.11 0.24 -11.03
N ASN A 59 13.06 1.06 -10.58
CA ASN A 59 14.47 0.71 -10.59
C ASN A 59 14.94 0.07 -9.29
N GLY A 60 15.93 -0.81 -9.39
CA GLY A 60 16.57 -1.44 -8.24
C GLY A 60 16.49 -2.97 -8.30
N GLN A 61 17.23 -3.64 -7.42
CA GLN A 61 17.25 -5.10 -7.39
C GLN A 61 16.03 -5.67 -6.65
N ARG A 62 15.64 -5.02 -5.56
CA ARG A 62 14.37 -5.24 -4.86
C ARG A 62 13.44 -4.11 -5.27
N ILE A 63 12.37 -4.45 -5.96
CA ILE A 63 11.40 -3.48 -6.46
C ILE A 63 10.06 -3.67 -5.75
N SER A 64 9.42 -2.54 -5.44
CA SER A 64 8.12 -2.48 -4.80
C SER A 64 7.33 -1.34 -5.42
N TYR A 65 6.03 -1.54 -5.64
CA TYR A 65 5.17 -0.51 -6.20
C TYR A 65 3.74 -0.63 -5.69
N THR A 66 3.15 0.49 -5.28
CA THR A 66 1.74 0.56 -4.87
C THR A 66 0.88 0.86 -6.09
N LEU A 67 0.06 -0.12 -6.49
CA LEU A 67 -1.03 0.12 -7.43
C LEU A 67 -2.19 0.80 -6.71
N SER A 68 -2.73 1.83 -7.33
CA SER A 68 -3.93 2.56 -6.91
C SER A 68 -4.99 2.51 -8.02
N ASP A 69 -6.18 3.04 -7.75
CA ASP A 69 -7.30 3.11 -8.70
C ASP A 69 -7.71 1.75 -9.26
N LEU A 70 -7.58 0.69 -8.45
CA LEU A 70 -8.06 -0.63 -8.80
C LEU A 70 -9.58 -0.70 -8.63
N GLN A 71 -10.23 -1.53 -9.45
CA GLN A 71 -11.65 -1.81 -9.30
C GLN A 71 -11.84 -2.82 -8.16
N PRO A 72 -12.81 -2.61 -7.25
CA PRO A 72 -13.21 -3.59 -6.25
C PRO A 72 -13.68 -4.91 -6.88
N SER A 73 -13.64 -6.00 -6.12
CA SER A 73 -14.05 -7.35 -6.55
C SER A 73 -13.45 -7.80 -7.89
N THR A 74 -12.23 -7.37 -8.21
CA THR A 74 -11.58 -7.59 -9.51
C THR A 74 -10.28 -8.36 -9.34
N THR A 75 -10.12 -9.41 -10.14
CA THR A 75 -8.88 -10.18 -10.19
C THR A 75 -7.87 -9.50 -11.10
N TYR A 76 -6.69 -9.23 -10.56
CA TYR A 76 -5.53 -8.70 -11.26
C TYR A 76 -4.43 -9.75 -11.35
N TYR A 77 -3.73 -9.73 -12.47
CA TYR A 77 -2.53 -10.51 -12.73
C TYR A 77 -1.36 -9.55 -12.90
N TYR A 78 -0.18 -9.98 -12.50
CA TYR A 78 1.03 -9.19 -12.67
C TYR A 78 2.28 -10.06 -12.68
N ARG A 79 3.34 -9.52 -13.25
CA ARG A 79 4.67 -10.13 -13.29
C ARG A 79 5.74 -9.06 -13.31
N THR A 80 6.93 -9.40 -12.84
CA THR A 80 8.12 -8.56 -13.02
C THR A 80 8.62 -8.64 -14.46
N PHE A 81 9.21 -7.57 -14.97
CA PHE A 81 9.91 -7.55 -16.26
C PHE A 81 11.24 -6.79 -16.16
N VAL A 82 12.22 -7.23 -16.95
CA VAL A 82 13.50 -6.57 -17.18
C VAL A 82 13.74 -6.62 -18.67
N GLU A 83 14.00 -5.47 -19.26
CA GLU A 83 14.32 -5.29 -20.66
C GLU A 83 15.78 -4.84 -20.79
N THR A 84 16.51 -5.56 -21.63
CA THR A 84 17.89 -5.25 -22.02
C THR A 84 17.95 -5.17 -23.55
N ALA A 85 19.12 -4.80 -24.11
CA ALA A 85 19.33 -4.81 -25.56
C ALA A 85 19.10 -6.20 -26.20
N SER A 86 19.24 -7.27 -25.41
CA SER A 86 19.05 -8.66 -25.84
C SER A 86 17.57 -9.09 -25.83
N GLY A 87 16.68 -8.31 -25.20
CA GLY A 87 15.24 -8.57 -25.13
C GLY A 87 14.65 -8.41 -23.73
N THR A 88 13.40 -8.85 -23.57
CA THR A 88 12.66 -8.77 -22.30
C THR A 88 12.55 -10.12 -21.62
N VAL A 89 12.95 -10.18 -20.36
CA VAL A 89 12.77 -11.33 -19.48
C VAL A 89 11.66 -11.04 -18.49
N TYR A 90 10.74 -11.98 -18.34
CA TYR A 90 9.62 -11.91 -17.40
C TYR A 90 9.85 -12.82 -16.20
N GLY A 91 9.37 -12.38 -15.03
CA GLY A 91 9.26 -13.22 -13.85
C GLY A 91 8.00 -14.08 -13.84
N GLU A 92 7.81 -14.77 -12.72
CA GLU A 92 6.61 -15.58 -12.45
C GLU A 92 5.35 -14.70 -12.48
N GLU A 93 4.27 -15.22 -13.05
CA GLU A 93 2.96 -14.56 -13.01
C GLU A 93 2.29 -14.81 -11.66
N GLN A 94 1.85 -13.75 -11.03
CA GLN A 94 1.11 -13.77 -9.78
C GLN A 94 -0.26 -13.13 -9.99
N SER A 95 -1.23 -13.49 -9.16
CA SER A 95 -2.56 -12.88 -9.18
C SER A 95 -3.07 -12.55 -7.78
N PHE A 96 -3.97 -11.58 -7.72
CA PHE A 96 -4.72 -11.24 -6.51
C PHE A 96 -6.11 -10.72 -6.87
N THR A 97 -7.03 -10.77 -5.93
CA THR A 97 -8.38 -10.25 -6.08
C THR A 97 -8.59 -9.13 -5.08
N THR A 98 -9.02 -7.97 -5.56
CA THR A 98 -9.36 -6.85 -4.67
C THR A 98 -10.61 -7.20 -3.85
N PRO A 99 -10.67 -6.77 -2.58
CA PRO A 99 -11.86 -6.89 -1.75
C PRO A 99 -13.10 -6.28 -2.40
N THR A 100 -14.27 -6.74 -1.97
CA THR A 100 -15.54 -6.11 -2.33
C THR A 100 -15.63 -4.73 -1.71
N ALA A 101 -16.21 -3.79 -2.46
CA ALA A 101 -16.43 -2.45 -1.95
C ALA A 101 -17.32 -2.47 -0.72
N THR A 102 -16.83 -1.93 0.39
CA THR A 102 -17.63 -1.77 1.61
C THR A 102 -17.92 -0.29 1.82
N ALA A 103 -19.12 0.05 2.29
CA ALA A 103 -19.48 1.44 2.63
C ALA A 103 -18.73 1.98 3.87
N ILE A 104 -17.70 1.29 4.33
CA ILE A 104 -16.87 1.65 5.47
C ILE A 104 -15.50 1.96 4.89
N ASP A 105 -15.18 3.25 4.80
CA ASP A 105 -13.85 3.68 4.40
C ASP A 105 -12.82 3.16 5.42
N ASN A 106 -11.65 2.72 4.93
CA ASN A 106 -10.53 2.41 5.80
C ASN A 106 -10.16 3.65 6.61
N VAL A 107 -10.24 3.56 7.93
CA VAL A 107 -9.59 4.56 8.80
C VAL A 107 -8.09 4.28 8.71
N ASP A 108 -7.37 5.17 8.05
CA ASP A 108 -5.91 5.18 8.12
C ASP A 108 -5.58 5.43 9.60
N ALA A 109 -5.17 4.40 10.33
CA ALA A 109 -4.60 4.57 11.65
C ALA A 109 -3.26 5.26 11.42
N SER A 110 -3.30 6.60 11.37
CA SER A 110 -2.08 7.41 11.33
C SER A 110 -1.28 7.00 12.56
N ASP A 111 -0.11 6.39 12.36
CA ASP A 111 0.81 5.96 13.42
C ASP A 111 1.47 7.17 14.15
N GLU A 112 0.88 8.35 14.00
CA GLU A 112 1.21 9.52 14.79
C GLU A 112 0.70 9.28 16.21
N ALA A 113 1.65 9.12 17.14
CA ALA A 113 1.33 9.11 18.56
C ALA A 113 0.46 10.33 18.88
N PRO A 114 -0.72 10.13 19.49
CA PRO A 114 -1.68 11.21 19.60
C PRO A 114 -1.10 12.32 20.48
N THR A 115 -1.25 13.56 20.05
CA THR A 115 -0.64 14.72 20.70
C THR A 115 -1.51 15.20 21.85
N VAL A 116 -0.92 15.83 22.87
CA VAL A 116 -1.67 16.39 24.00
C VAL A 116 -2.42 17.63 23.53
N VAL A 117 -3.76 17.59 23.59
CA VAL A 117 -4.63 18.71 23.23
C VAL A 117 -4.97 19.57 24.43
N ALA A 118 -5.14 18.97 25.61
CA ALA A 118 -5.45 19.70 26.83
C ALA A 118 -5.05 18.93 28.09
N ILE A 119 -4.77 19.67 29.16
CA ILE A 119 -4.50 19.14 30.50
C ILE A 119 -5.54 19.74 31.45
N TYR A 120 -6.10 18.94 32.35
CA TYR A 120 -7.06 19.38 33.35
C TYR A 120 -6.66 18.90 34.74
N ASN A 121 -7.04 19.65 35.78
CA ASN A 121 -7.02 19.14 37.15
C ASN A 121 -8.29 18.31 37.46
N LEU A 122 -8.36 17.72 38.66
CA LEU A 122 -9.55 16.98 39.12
C LEU A 122 -10.83 17.81 39.25
N GLN A 123 -10.71 19.14 39.28
CA GLN A 123 -11.84 20.07 39.33
C GLN A 123 -12.32 20.47 37.92
N GLY A 124 -11.74 19.90 36.85
CA GLY A 124 -12.09 20.22 35.47
C GLY A 124 -11.52 21.54 34.95
N LYS A 125 -10.66 22.23 35.72
CA LYS A 125 -9.98 23.44 35.26
C LYS A 125 -8.89 23.07 34.26
N ARG A 126 -8.92 23.70 33.07
CA ARG A 126 -7.87 23.57 32.06
C ARG A 126 -6.56 24.18 32.55
N LEU A 127 -5.47 23.45 32.36
CA LEU A 127 -4.10 23.80 32.77
C LEU A 127 -3.23 24.02 31.52
N THR A 128 -2.28 24.94 31.62
CA THR A 128 -1.23 25.15 30.62
C THR A 128 -0.02 24.24 30.86
N GLU A 129 0.18 23.79 32.10
CA GLU A 129 1.20 22.83 32.52
C GLU A 129 0.66 21.87 33.59
N PRO A 130 1.17 20.63 33.71
CA PRO A 130 0.75 19.71 34.75
C PRO A 130 1.00 20.26 36.17
N CYS A 131 -0.04 20.31 37.00
CA CYS A 131 0.07 20.66 38.41
C CYS A 131 0.45 19.44 39.27
N GLN A 132 0.86 19.65 40.51
CA GLN A 132 1.08 18.53 41.44
C GLN A 132 -0.23 17.76 41.67
N GLY A 133 -0.15 16.43 41.74
CA GLY A 133 -1.31 15.54 41.86
C GLY A 133 -1.80 14.98 40.52
N ILE A 134 -3.10 14.67 40.45
CA ILE A 134 -3.71 14.03 39.27
C ILE A 134 -4.01 15.08 38.20
N ASN A 135 -3.43 14.86 37.02
CA ASN A 135 -3.69 15.60 35.80
C ASN A 135 -4.44 14.68 34.83
N ILE A 136 -5.46 15.21 34.18
CA ILE A 136 -6.23 14.52 33.14
C ILE A 136 -5.75 15.08 31.80
N ILE A 137 -5.05 14.28 31.02
CA ILE A 137 -4.50 14.63 29.72
C ILE A 137 -5.46 14.15 28.64
N ARG A 138 -5.96 15.05 27.79
CA ARG A 138 -6.75 14.74 26.61
C ARG A 138 -5.86 14.77 25.38
N TYR A 139 -5.97 13.74 24.55
CA TYR A 139 -5.20 13.59 23.33
C TYR A 139 -5.99 13.92 22.06
N SER A 140 -5.29 14.07 20.93
CA SER A 140 -5.85 14.44 19.63
C SER A 140 -6.80 13.40 19.04
N ASP A 141 -6.60 12.13 19.38
CA ASP A 141 -7.49 11.01 19.03
C ASP A 141 -8.76 10.94 19.90
N GLY A 142 -8.93 11.88 20.83
CA GLY A 142 -10.05 11.93 21.77
C GLY A 142 -9.85 11.05 23.02
N THR A 143 -8.76 10.30 23.12
CA THR A 143 -8.46 9.51 24.32
C THR A 143 -8.06 10.41 25.49
N VAL A 144 -8.19 9.87 26.70
CA VAL A 144 -7.89 10.59 27.95
C VAL A 144 -7.04 9.71 28.86
N LYS A 145 -5.95 10.25 29.41
CA LYS A 145 -5.07 9.58 30.37
C LYS A 145 -4.92 10.37 31.65
N LYS A 146 -5.02 9.69 32.80
CA LYS A 146 -4.71 10.27 34.11
C LYS A 146 -3.22 10.10 34.41
N VAL A 147 -2.54 11.19 34.71
CA VAL A 147 -1.12 11.23 35.04
C VAL A 147 -0.93 11.85 36.42
N MET A 148 -0.26 11.11 37.30
CA MET A 148 0.12 11.60 38.63
C MET A 148 1.47 12.29 38.55
N LYS A 149 1.54 13.57 38.92
CA LYS A 149 2.79 14.31 39.11
C LYS A 149 3.08 14.39 40.60
N LYS A 150 4.19 13.77 41.03
CA LYS A 150 4.64 13.77 42.42
C LYS A 150 5.10 15.17 42.84
#